data_AF-A0A415V8M7-F1
#
_entry.id   AF-A0A415V8M7-F1
#
_cell.length_a   1.000
_cell.length_b   1.000
_cell.length_c   1.000
_cell.angle_alpha   90.00
_cell.angle_beta   90.00
_cell.angle_gamma   90.00
#
_symmetry.space_group_name_H-M   'P 1'
#
loop_
_entity.id
_entity.type
_entity.pdbx_description
1 polymer ?
#
loop_
_entity_poly.entity_id
_entity_poly.type
_entity_poly.pdbx_seq_one_letter_code
_entity_poly.pdbx_strand_id
1 'polypeptide(L)'
;MTLSGGCRLLRSQMAGALEHVDGVRVTSFWRTVEDCLLRAPFSYGLAIADSALRAKGVSRGDLCERLRADCEGRRGYRRAQVIASYADGLSENGGESRFRAFFIAYGFPVPELQVEFRDPLDPSQVFRVDYFWRLEDGTCVIGELDGKGKYTLQSGEGRESVDPFVAERQRESHLTMLGHKVLRFTFDELKNPGKLAEKMRLAGISQRADLAEGWKRQWYGC
;
A
#
# COMPACT_ATOMS: atom_id res chain seq x y z
N MET A 1 -30.30 25.88 16.58
CA MET A 1 -29.90 25.79 15.16
C MET A 1 -29.29 24.41 14.96
N THR A 2 -30.11 23.43 14.59
CA THR A 2 -29.75 22.00 14.52
C THR A 2 -29.12 21.69 13.17
N LEU A 3 -27.84 21.31 13.16
CA LEU A 3 -27.13 20.80 11.99
C LEU A 3 -27.57 19.36 11.73
N SER A 4 -28.50 19.16 10.79
CA SER A 4 -28.81 17.84 10.26
C SER A 4 -27.68 17.40 9.31
N GLY A 5 -26.72 16.65 9.83
CA GLY A 5 -25.74 15.92 9.02
C GLY A 5 -26.44 14.83 8.23
N GLY A 6 -26.93 15.16 7.03
CA GLY A 6 -27.61 14.21 6.16
C GLY A 6 -26.66 13.12 5.67
N CYS A 7 -26.81 11.89 6.17
CA CYS A 7 -26.22 10.72 5.56
C CYS A 7 -26.93 10.47 4.22
N ARG A 8 -26.22 10.67 3.10
CA ARG A 8 -26.78 10.42 1.77
C ARG A 8 -26.70 8.92 1.47
N LEU A 9 -27.80 8.21 1.69
CA LEU A 9 -27.99 6.83 1.22
C LEU A 9 -27.94 6.79 -0.31
N LEU A 10 -26.89 6.18 -0.85
CA LEU A 10 -26.79 5.90 -2.28
C LEU A 10 -27.39 4.53 -2.54
N ARG A 11 -28.66 4.49 -2.92
CA ARG A 11 -29.27 3.27 -3.48
C ARG A 11 -28.78 3.12 -4.92
N SER A 12 -27.87 2.19 -5.15
CA SER A 12 -27.51 1.77 -6.50
C SER A 12 -28.57 0.81 -7.04
N GLN A 13 -29.07 1.05 -8.27
CA GLN A 13 -30.02 0.18 -9.00
C GLN A 13 -29.35 -1.09 -9.56
N MET A 14 -28.49 -1.75 -8.80
CA MET A 14 -28.03 -3.10 -9.17
C MET A 14 -28.43 -4.06 -8.07
N ALA A 15 -29.11 -5.13 -8.45
CA ALA A 15 -29.33 -6.31 -7.64
C ALA A 15 -27.99 -7.02 -7.43
N GLY A 16 -27.14 -6.48 -6.55
CA GLY A 16 -25.96 -7.15 -6.01
C GLY A 16 -26.27 -7.58 -4.59
N ALA A 17 -26.17 -8.88 -4.31
CA ALA A 17 -26.63 -9.50 -3.07
C ALA A 17 -26.17 -8.74 -1.81
N LEU A 18 -27.14 -8.25 -1.04
CA LEU A 18 -26.89 -7.84 0.34
C LEU A 18 -26.58 -9.10 1.14
N GLU A 19 -25.53 -9.05 1.93
CA GLU A 19 -25.09 -10.12 2.82
C GLU A 19 -25.42 -9.75 4.27
N HIS A 20 -25.39 -10.72 5.19
CA HIS A 20 -25.51 -10.47 6.62
C HIS A 20 -24.21 -10.89 7.31
N VAL A 21 -23.63 -9.97 8.08
CA VAL A 21 -22.45 -10.23 8.92
C VAL A 21 -22.82 -9.77 10.32
N ASP A 22 -22.73 -10.67 11.30
CA ASP A 22 -23.10 -10.43 12.70
C ASP A 22 -24.49 -9.76 12.88
N GLY A 23 -25.46 -10.17 12.05
CA GLY A 23 -26.83 -9.64 12.07
C GLY A 23 -27.01 -8.29 11.38
N VAL A 24 -25.95 -7.69 10.84
CA VAL A 24 -25.99 -6.42 10.10
C VAL A 24 -26.04 -6.67 8.59
N ARG A 25 -26.95 -6.01 7.89
CA ARG A 25 -27.00 -6.04 6.42
C ARG A 25 -25.83 -5.24 5.84
N VAL A 26 -25.02 -5.89 5.04
CA VAL A 26 -23.85 -5.32 4.38
C VAL A 26 -23.91 -5.57 2.87
N THR A 27 -23.11 -4.84 2.11
CA THR A 27 -22.85 -5.16 0.70
C THR A 27 -21.91 -6.35 0.59
N SER A 28 -22.03 -7.14 -0.48
CA SER A 28 -21.05 -8.18 -0.76
C SER A 28 -19.63 -7.62 -0.87
N PHE A 29 -18.62 -8.49 -0.71
CA PHE A 29 -17.22 -8.10 -0.75
C PHE A 29 -16.87 -7.28 -2.00
N TRP A 30 -17.16 -7.81 -3.19
CA TRP A 30 -16.83 -7.16 -4.47
C TRP A 30 -17.61 -5.88 -4.67
N ARG A 31 -18.88 -5.86 -4.25
CA ARG A 31 -19.70 -4.65 -4.30
C ARG A 31 -19.09 -3.52 -3.46
N THR A 32 -18.61 -3.86 -2.27
CA THR A 32 -17.95 -2.92 -1.37
C THR A 32 -16.67 -2.38 -1.99
N VAL A 33 -15.82 -3.27 -2.52
CA VAL A 33 -14.57 -2.88 -3.20
C VAL A 33 -14.85 -1.94 -4.37
N GLU A 34 -15.76 -2.30 -5.27
CA GLU A 34 -16.14 -1.49 -6.43
C GLU A 34 -16.65 -0.10 -6.03
N ASP A 35 -17.62 -0.05 -5.10
CA ASP A 35 -18.20 1.22 -4.65
C ASP A 35 -17.16 2.11 -3.96
N CYS A 36 -16.21 1.52 -3.25
CA CYS A 36 -15.06 2.24 -2.69
C CYS A 36 -14.13 2.78 -3.78
N LEU A 37 -13.70 1.94 -4.73
CA LEU A 37 -12.77 2.32 -5.80
C LEU A 37 -13.31 3.42 -6.71
N LEU A 38 -14.62 3.44 -6.96
CA LEU A 38 -15.28 4.49 -7.74
C LEU A 38 -15.20 5.89 -7.09
N ARG A 39 -14.92 5.97 -5.78
CA ARG A 39 -14.99 7.22 -5.01
C ARG A 39 -13.67 7.60 -4.37
N ALA A 40 -12.84 6.62 -4.02
CA ALA A 40 -11.62 6.83 -3.26
C ALA A 40 -10.61 7.72 -4.01
N PRO A 41 -9.82 8.53 -3.28
CA PRO A 41 -8.58 9.10 -3.82
C PRO A 41 -7.54 7.98 -4.01
N PHE A 42 -6.51 8.20 -4.83
CA PHE A 42 -5.58 7.16 -5.27
C PHE A 42 -4.96 6.37 -4.13
N SER A 43 -4.41 7.07 -3.12
CA SER A 43 -3.73 6.46 -1.98
C SER A 43 -4.60 5.46 -1.21
N TYR A 44 -5.86 5.82 -0.94
CA TYR A 44 -6.80 4.92 -0.26
C TYR A 44 -7.37 3.86 -1.21
N GLY A 45 -7.60 4.23 -2.48
CA GLY A 45 -8.06 3.30 -3.50
C GLY A 45 -7.07 2.16 -3.70
N LEU A 46 -5.78 2.47 -3.79
CA LEU A 46 -4.73 1.47 -3.97
C LEU A 46 -4.66 0.51 -2.78
N ALA A 47 -4.77 1.02 -1.55
CA ALA A 47 -4.86 0.19 -0.35
C ALA A 47 -6.05 -0.78 -0.37
N ILE A 48 -7.21 -0.33 -0.85
CA ILE A 48 -8.40 -1.16 -0.99
C ILE A 48 -8.20 -2.21 -2.09
N ALA A 49 -7.64 -1.82 -3.24
CA ALA A 49 -7.39 -2.72 -4.36
C ALA A 49 -6.39 -3.82 -3.99
N ASP A 50 -5.26 -3.49 -3.37
CA ASP A 50 -4.25 -4.46 -2.92
C ASP A 50 -4.83 -5.43 -1.90
N SER A 51 -5.56 -4.89 -0.91
CA SER A 51 -6.23 -5.71 0.09
C SER A 51 -7.23 -6.65 -0.56
N ALA A 52 -7.92 -6.24 -1.63
CA ALA A 52 -8.85 -7.09 -2.36
C ALA A 52 -8.14 -8.20 -3.16
N LEU A 53 -7.05 -7.87 -3.86
CA LEU A 53 -6.23 -8.87 -4.57
C LEU A 53 -5.71 -9.93 -3.59
N ARG A 54 -5.14 -9.49 -2.47
CA ARG A 54 -4.61 -10.39 -1.43
C ARG A 54 -5.68 -11.24 -0.76
N ALA A 55 -6.79 -10.64 -0.36
CA ALA A 55 -7.86 -11.35 0.35
C ALA A 55 -8.58 -12.38 -0.52
N LYS A 56 -8.61 -12.19 -1.84
CA LYS A 56 -9.29 -13.08 -2.78
C LYS A 56 -8.35 -13.90 -3.66
N GLY A 57 -7.05 -13.67 -3.58
CA GLY A 57 -6.05 -14.36 -4.41
C GLY A 57 -6.28 -14.11 -5.90
N VAL A 58 -6.82 -12.96 -6.28
CA VAL A 58 -7.09 -12.62 -7.69
C VAL A 58 -6.01 -11.72 -8.26
N SER A 59 -5.83 -11.79 -9.58
CA SER A 59 -4.86 -10.94 -10.26
C SER A 59 -5.40 -9.51 -10.45
N ARG A 60 -4.46 -8.60 -10.70
CA ARG A 60 -4.79 -7.25 -11.18
C ARG A 60 -5.66 -7.27 -12.44
N GLY A 61 -5.43 -8.22 -13.35
CA GLY A 61 -6.23 -8.37 -14.56
C GLY A 61 -7.69 -8.67 -14.24
N ASP A 62 -7.93 -9.61 -13.34
CA ASP A 62 -9.28 -9.99 -12.89
C ASP A 62 -10.03 -8.81 -12.27
N LEU A 63 -9.34 -7.99 -11.46
CA LEU A 63 -9.94 -6.78 -10.88
C LEU A 63 -10.30 -5.75 -11.96
N CYS A 64 -9.43 -5.54 -12.95
CA CYS A 64 -9.73 -4.66 -14.07
C CYS A 64 -10.92 -5.15 -14.90
N GLU A 65 -11.02 -6.46 -15.17
CA GLU A 65 -12.13 -7.07 -15.89
C GLU A 65 -13.45 -6.96 -15.13
N ARG A 66 -13.43 -7.25 -13.82
CA ARG A 66 -14.59 -7.06 -12.94
C ARG A 66 -15.09 -5.62 -12.96
N LEU A 67 -14.19 -4.65 -12.79
CA LEU A 67 -14.56 -3.23 -12.84
C LEU A 67 -15.12 -2.84 -14.22
N ARG A 68 -14.62 -3.43 -15.32
CA ARG A 68 -15.18 -3.20 -16.65
C ARG A 68 -16.61 -3.74 -16.74
N ALA A 69 -16.83 -4.99 -16.36
CA ALA A 69 -18.14 -5.64 -16.41
C ALA A 69 -19.19 -4.94 -15.53
N ASP A 70 -18.82 -4.60 -14.30
CA ASP A 70 -19.79 -4.17 -13.28
C ASP A 70 -19.88 -2.64 -13.12
N CYS A 71 -18.88 -1.91 -13.63
CA CYS A 71 -18.77 -0.47 -13.38
C CYS A 71 -18.56 0.42 -14.60
N GLU A 72 -18.41 -0.11 -15.82
CA GLU A 72 -18.28 0.72 -17.01
C GLU A 72 -19.47 1.68 -17.17
N GLY A 73 -19.19 2.91 -17.61
CA GLY A 73 -20.18 4.00 -17.70
C GLY A 73 -20.55 4.67 -16.37
N ARG A 74 -20.19 4.10 -15.21
CA ARG A 74 -20.44 4.74 -13.91
C ARG A 74 -19.46 5.88 -13.65
N ARG A 75 -19.94 6.91 -12.94
CA ARG A 75 -19.07 8.00 -12.46
C ARG A 75 -17.96 7.42 -11.57
N GLY A 76 -16.71 7.74 -11.91
CA GLY A 76 -15.53 7.24 -11.19
C GLY A 76 -14.90 5.98 -11.80
N TYR A 77 -15.52 5.37 -12.81
CA TYR A 77 -15.01 4.16 -13.45
C TYR A 77 -13.56 4.28 -13.96
N ARG A 78 -13.27 5.34 -14.73
CA ARG A 78 -11.89 5.58 -15.23
C ARG A 78 -10.87 5.66 -14.11
N ARG A 79 -11.24 6.27 -12.97
CA ARG A 79 -10.37 6.35 -11.78
C ARG A 79 -10.17 4.98 -11.15
N ALA A 80 -11.24 4.20 -10.99
CA ALA A 80 -11.17 2.85 -10.46
C ALA A 80 -10.28 1.94 -11.34
N GLN A 81 -10.38 2.06 -12.67
CA GLN A 81 -9.50 1.36 -13.61
C GLN A 81 -8.04 1.77 -13.45
N VAL A 82 -7.73 3.06 -13.31
CA VAL A 82 -6.37 3.52 -13.03
C VAL A 82 -5.87 2.93 -11.72
N ILE A 83 -6.64 3.00 -10.63
CA ILE A 83 -6.25 2.39 -9.35
C ILE A 83 -5.95 0.90 -9.52
N ALA A 84 -6.86 0.16 -10.14
CA ALA A 84 -6.71 -1.28 -10.36
C ALA A 84 -5.45 -1.60 -11.18
N SER A 85 -5.08 -0.79 -12.17
CA SER A 85 -3.87 -1.00 -12.96
C SER A 85 -2.55 -0.93 -12.17
N TYR A 86 -2.55 -0.32 -10.98
CA TYR A 86 -1.39 -0.27 -10.07
C TYR A 86 -1.51 -1.24 -8.88
N ALA A 87 -2.62 -1.98 -8.79
CA ALA A 87 -2.87 -2.88 -7.67
C ALA A 87 -1.87 -4.04 -7.65
N ASP A 88 -1.41 -4.36 -6.45
CA ASP A 88 -0.46 -5.43 -6.17
C ASP A 88 -0.82 -6.10 -4.83
N GLY A 89 -1.18 -7.39 -4.90
CA GLY A 89 -1.59 -8.18 -3.74
C GLY A 89 -0.44 -8.51 -2.78
N LEU A 90 0.82 -8.23 -3.14
CA LEU A 90 1.97 -8.44 -2.26
C LEU A 90 2.04 -7.41 -1.12
N SER A 91 1.34 -6.28 -1.21
CA SER A 91 1.31 -5.32 -0.11
C SER A 91 0.49 -5.84 1.08
N GLU A 92 1.10 -5.90 2.26
CA GLU A 92 0.55 -6.62 3.40
C GLU A 92 -0.36 -5.77 4.28
N ASN A 93 -0.29 -4.45 4.15
CA ASN A 93 -1.17 -3.56 4.88
C ASN A 93 -1.44 -2.24 4.13
N GLY A 94 -2.50 -1.54 4.54
CA GLY A 94 -2.89 -0.30 3.89
C GLY A 94 -1.86 0.83 4.02
N GLY A 95 -0.96 0.79 5.00
CA GLY A 95 0.17 1.71 5.08
C GLY A 95 1.14 1.49 3.96
N GLU A 96 1.49 0.24 3.69
CA GLU A 96 2.42 -0.10 2.65
C GLU A 96 1.90 0.35 1.27
N SER A 97 0.64 0.06 0.99
CA SER A 97 -0.05 0.51 -0.22
C SER A 97 -0.07 2.03 -0.35
N ARG A 98 -0.22 2.76 0.76
CA ARG A 98 -0.27 4.23 0.73
C ARG A 98 1.09 4.85 0.43
N PHE A 99 2.18 4.26 0.91
CA PHE A 99 3.54 4.64 0.52
C PHE A 99 3.82 4.28 -0.94
N ARG A 100 3.35 3.11 -1.41
CA ARG A 100 3.45 2.76 -2.84
C ARG A 100 2.71 3.75 -3.73
N ALA A 101 1.51 4.18 -3.32
CA ALA A 101 0.78 5.23 -4.00
C ALA A 101 1.55 6.57 -4.02
N PHE A 102 2.27 6.91 -2.94
CA PHE A 102 3.16 8.07 -2.93
C PHE A 102 4.31 7.92 -3.93
N PHE A 103 5.01 6.78 -3.96
CA PHE A 103 6.11 6.55 -4.89
C PHE A 103 5.65 6.72 -6.35
N ILE A 104 4.53 6.10 -6.71
CA ILE A 104 3.92 6.22 -8.05
C ILE A 104 3.56 7.69 -8.34
N ALA A 105 2.80 8.32 -7.44
CA ALA A 105 2.25 9.65 -7.69
C ALA A 105 3.32 10.75 -7.76
N TYR A 106 4.46 10.55 -7.10
CA TYR A 106 5.59 11.47 -7.09
C TYR A 106 6.66 11.08 -8.11
N GLY A 107 6.45 10.05 -8.94
CA GLY A 107 7.37 9.67 -10.00
C GLY A 107 8.67 9.03 -9.49
N PHE A 108 8.65 8.41 -8.30
CA PHE A 108 9.74 7.53 -7.89
C PHE A 108 9.57 6.15 -8.54
N PRO A 109 10.67 5.40 -8.76
CA PRO A 109 10.58 4.01 -9.19
C PRO A 109 9.68 3.20 -8.25
N VAL A 110 8.81 2.37 -8.82
CA VAL A 110 7.96 1.48 -8.05
C VAL A 110 8.84 0.36 -7.47
N PRO A 111 8.87 0.15 -6.14
CA PRO A 111 9.68 -0.90 -5.55
C PRO A 111 9.13 -2.28 -5.88
N GLU A 112 10.02 -3.27 -5.90
CA GLU A 112 9.65 -4.67 -5.69
C GLU A 112 9.16 -4.82 -4.24
N LEU A 113 8.06 -5.54 -4.04
CA LEU A 113 7.44 -5.70 -2.73
C LEU A 113 7.84 -7.03 -2.09
N GLN A 114 7.98 -7.04 -0.76
CA GLN A 114 8.11 -8.26 0.03
C GLN A 114 9.26 -9.16 -0.46
N VAL A 115 10.40 -8.55 -0.82
CA VAL A 115 11.58 -9.26 -1.33
C VAL A 115 12.28 -9.99 -0.19
N GLU A 116 12.65 -11.25 -0.45
CA GLU A 116 13.33 -12.11 0.50
C GLU A 116 14.86 -12.09 0.32
N PHE A 117 15.57 -11.95 1.44
CA PHE A 117 17.03 -12.04 1.55
C PHE A 117 17.38 -13.14 2.55
N ARG A 118 18.38 -13.95 2.25
CA ARG A 118 18.93 -14.88 3.24
C ARG A 118 19.86 -14.14 4.18
N ASP A 119 19.82 -14.49 5.46
CA ASP A 119 20.74 -13.93 6.44
C ASP A 119 22.18 -14.37 6.11
N PRO A 120 23.14 -13.42 6.00
CA PRO A 120 24.54 -13.76 5.74
C PRO A 120 25.20 -14.55 6.87
N LEU A 121 24.70 -14.46 8.11
CA LEU A 121 25.22 -15.16 9.28
C LEU A 121 24.52 -16.49 9.55
N ASP A 122 23.27 -16.63 9.10
CA ASP A 122 22.49 -17.87 9.19
C ASP A 122 21.67 -18.11 7.90
N PRO A 123 22.19 -18.85 6.91
CA PRO A 123 21.49 -19.08 5.65
C PRO A 123 20.13 -19.80 5.77
N SER A 124 19.79 -20.35 6.94
CA SER A 124 18.46 -20.92 7.21
C SER A 124 17.41 -19.85 7.53
N GLN A 125 17.84 -18.65 7.91
CA GLN A 125 17.00 -17.51 8.21
C GLN A 125 16.78 -16.65 6.95
N VAL A 126 15.52 -16.27 6.73
CA VAL A 126 15.10 -15.42 5.61
C VAL A 126 14.46 -14.15 6.14
N PHE A 127 14.97 -13.01 5.70
CA PHE A 127 14.43 -11.69 5.95
C PHE A 127 13.60 -11.23 4.75
N ARG A 128 12.36 -10.84 4.99
CA ARG A 128 11.52 -10.22 3.97
C ARG A 128 11.36 -8.73 4.21
N VAL A 129 11.63 -7.90 3.22
CA VAL A 129 11.60 -6.43 3.32
C VAL A 129 10.39 -5.87 2.59
N ASP A 130 9.79 -4.79 3.10
CA ASP A 130 8.55 -4.24 2.54
C ASP A 130 8.75 -3.69 1.11
N TYR A 131 9.87 -3.00 0.89
CA TYR A 131 10.21 -2.38 -0.39
C TYR A 131 11.66 -2.66 -0.77
N PHE A 132 11.88 -2.88 -2.05
CA PHE A 132 13.22 -3.02 -2.59
C PHE A 132 13.36 -2.28 -3.93
N TRP A 133 14.41 -1.47 -4.04
CA TRP A 133 14.78 -0.78 -5.27
C TRP A 133 16.15 -1.25 -5.74
N ARG A 134 16.24 -1.71 -6.98
CA ARG A 134 17.49 -1.85 -7.73
C ARG A 134 17.62 -0.64 -8.65
N LEU A 135 18.51 0.28 -8.31
CA LEU A 135 18.73 1.51 -9.06
C LEU A 135 19.60 1.24 -10.30
N GLU A 136 19.53 2.14 -11.27
CA GLU A 136 20.23 1.99 -12.57
C GLU A 136 21.76 1.93 -12.42
N ASP A 137 22.32 2.53 -11.36
CA ASP A 137 23.75 2.51 -11.04
C ASP A 137 24.20 1.24 -10.28
N GLY A 138 23.28 0.27 -10.08
CA GLY A 138 23.51 -0.96 -9.34
C GLY A 138 23.33 -0.81 -7.82
N THR A 139 23.08 0.39 -7.30
CA THR A 139 22.79 0.59 -5.88
C THR A 139 21.47 -0.07 -5.52
N CYS A 140 21.47 -0.83 -4.44
CA CYS A 140 20.28 -1.46 -3.88
C CYS A 140 19.84 -0.73 -2.61
N VAL A 141 18.53 -0.45 -2.52
CA VAL A 141 17.93 0.24 -1.40
C VAL A 141 16.76 -0.57 -0.87
N ILE A 142 16.76 -0.82 0.43
CA ILE A 142 15.69 -1.49 1.19
C ILE A 142 14.82 -0.40 1.83
N GLY A 143 13.51 -0.59 1.80
CA GLY A 143 12.54 0.21 2.54
C GLY A 143 11.74 -0.65 3.51
N GLU A 144 11.56 -0.17 4.73
CA GLU A 144 10.81 -0.85 5.80
C GLU A 144 9.76 0.12 6.39
N LEU A 145 8.51 -0.31 6.50
CA LEU A 145 7.45 0.50 7.11
C LEU A 145 7.26 0.13 8.58
N ASP A 146 7.65 1.04 9.46
CA ASP A 146 7.45 0.86 10.90
C ASP A 146 5.98 1.10 11.26
N GLY A 147 5.28 0.00 11.54
CA GLY A 147 3.95 0.04 12.12
C GLY A 147 4.00 0.57 13.54
N LYS A 148 3.37 1.74 13.81
CA LYS A 148 3.17 2.28 15.16
C LYS A 148 2.54 1.28 16.15
N GLY A 149 1.92 0.20 15.67
CA GLY A 149 1.25 -0.83 16.46
C GLY A 149 2.03 -2.12 16.72
N LYS A 150 3.23 -2.33 16.15
CA LYS A 150 4.02 -3.54 16.48
C LYS A 150 4.55 -3.49 17.93
N TYR A 151 4.71 -2.29 18.50
CA TYR A 151 5.29 -2.10 19.83
C TYR A 151 4.29 -2.21 21.00
N THR A 152 2.99 -2.04 20.76
CA THR A 152 2.00 -1.92 21.85
C THR A 152 1.25 -3.22 22.15
N LEU A 153 1.34 -4.22 21.27
CA LEU A 153 0.56 -5.47 21.36
C LEU A 153 1.34 -6.67 21.90
N GLN A 154 2.63 -6.54 22.21
CA GLN A 154 3.48 -7.67 22.65
C GLN A 154 3.91 -7.62 24.13
N SER A 155 3.26 -6.80 24.96
CA SER A 155 3.42 -6.84 26.42
C SER A 155 2.50 -7.88 27.09
N GLY A 156 2.40 -9.08 26.49
CA GLY A 156 1.63 -10.21 27.00
C GLY A 156 2.54 -11.30 27.55
N GLU A 157 2.64 -11.35 28.88
CA GLU A 157 2.99 -12.48 29.75
C GLU A 157 4.11 -13.46 29.35
N GLY A 158 5.26 -13.31 30.01
CA GLY A 158 5.92 -14.43 30.67
C GLY A 158 6.68 -15.44 29.81
N ARG A 159 7.66 -14.99 29.02
CA ARG A 159 8.89 -15.75 28.71
C ARG A 159 10.07 -14.77 28.67
N GLU A 160 11.28 -15.23 28.99
CA GLU A 160 12.52 -14.50 28.71
C GLU A 160 12.61 -14.26 27.19
N SER A 161 11.93 -13.22 26.72
CA SER A 161 11.97 -12.80 25.34
C SER A 161 13.17 -11.87 25.18
N VAL A 162 14.05 -12.20 24.24
CA VAL A 162 14.90 -11.17 23.63
C VAL A 162 13.98 -10.00 23.32
N ASP A 163 14.32 -8.83 23.86
CA ASP A 163 13.58 -7.60 23.65
C ASP A 163 13.28 -7.49 22.13
N PRO A 164 12.02 -7.41 21.69
CA PRO A 164 11.66 -7.29 20.27
C PRO A 164 12.43 -6.16 19.57
N PHE A 165 12.83 -5.12 20.31
CA PHE A 165 13.70 -4.06 19.83
C PHE A 165 15.13 -4.55 19.53
N VAL A 166 15.68 -5.46 20.34
CA VAL A 166 17.00 -6.08 20.12
C VAL A 166 16.97 -7.01 18.91
N ALA A 167 15.93 -7.82 18.76
CA ALA A 167 15.78 -8.70 17.59
C ALA A 167 15.64 -7.89 16.29
N GLU A 168 14.84 -6.81 16.29
CA GLU A 168 14.70 -5.93 15.14
C GLU A 168 16.01 -5.20 14.80
N ARG A 169 16.76 -4.77 15.83
CA ARG A 169 18.06 -4.13 15.65
C ARG A 169 19.12 -5.10 15.10
N GLN A 170 19.11 -6.36 15.54
CA GLN A 170 19.98 -7.40 15.01
C GLN A 170 19.65 -7.72 13.55
N ARG A 171 18.36 -7.87 13.23
CA ARG A 171 17.88 -8.01 11.84
C ARG A 171 18.39 -6.87 10.95
N GLU A 172 18.26 -5.63 11.40
CA GLU A 172 18.74 -4.47 10.64
C GLU A 172 20.25 -4.49 10.44
N SER A 173 21.00 -4.89 11.47
CA SER A 173 22.45 -5.08 11.36
C SER A 173 22.79 -6.13 10.30
N HIS A 174 22.07 -7.26 10.25
CA HIS A 174 22.33 -8.33 9.28
C HIS A 174 21.93 -7.92 7.85
N LEU A 175 20.82 -7.20 7.69
CA LEU A 175 20.44 -6.60 6.41
C LEU A 175 21.46 -5.57 5.92
N THR A 176 22.03 -4.77 6.83
CA THR A 176 23.08 -3.80 6.48
C THR A 176 24.37 -4.48 6.02
N MET A 177 24.68 -5.69 6.55
CA MET A 177 25.84 -6.49 6.10
C MET A 177 25.70 -6.96 4.65
N LEU A 178 24.49 -6.97 4.06
CA LEU A 178 24.28 -7.21 2.63
C LEU A 178 24.78 -6.05 1.74
N GLY A 179 25.21 -4.94 2.35
CA GLY A 179 25.72 -3.76 1.63
C GLY A 179 24.64 -2.90 1.00
N HIS A 180 23.37 -3.10 1.38
CA HIS A 180 22.24 -2.32 0.90
C HIS A 180 21.95 -1.13 1.83
N LYS A 181 21.53 0.00 1.26
CA LYS A 181 21.04 1.13 2.06
C LYS A 181 19.67 0.77 2.63
N VAL A 182 19.40 1.10 3.89
CA VAL A 182 18.10 0.85 4.54
C VAL A 182 17.38 2.17 4.84
N LEU A 183 16.12 2.28 4.43
CA LEU A 183 15.23 3.40 4.71
C LEU A 183 14.04 2.94 5.54
N ARG A 184 13.90 3.48 6.74
CA ARG A 184 12.71 3.30 7.58
C ARG A 184 11.67 4.34 7.24
N PHE A 185 10.40 3.97 7.17
CA PHE A 185 9.29 4.88 6.98
C PHE A 185 8.36 4.82 8.18
N THR A 186 7.89 5.99 8.61
CA THR A 186 6.81 6.09 9.58
C THR A 186 5.56 6.68 8.94
N PHE A 187 4.38 6.24 9.39
CA PHE A 187 3.11 6.74 8.86
C PHE A 187 2.94 8.26 8.87
N ASP A 188 3.61 8.97 9.79
CA ASP A 188 3.54 10.43 9.86
C ASP A 188 4.25 11.12 8.71
N GLU A 189 5.20 10.47 8.04
CA GLU A 189 5.92 11.05 6.89
C GLU A 189 5.00 11.30 5.69
N LEU A 190 3.92 10.52 5.54
CA LEU A 190 2.89 10.78 4.53
C LEU A 190 2.18 12.13 4.73
N LYS A 191 2.25 12.74 5.92
CA LYS A 191 1.70 14.08 6.19
C LYS A 191 2.59 15.19 5.61
N ASN A 192 3.86 14.91 5.33
CA ASN A 192 4.80 15.86 4.74
C ASN A 192 5.49 15.25 3.51
N PRO A 193 4.78 15.17 2.36
CA PRO A 193 5.29 14.51 1.16
C PRO A 193 6.55 15.18 0.59
N GLY A 194 6.77 16.48 0.84
CA GLY A 194 7.99 17.18 0.42
C GLY A 194 9.23 16.67 1.16
N LYS A 195 9.14 16.50 2.48
CA LYS A 195 10.23 15.90 3.28
C LYS A 195 10.46 14.43 2.90
N LEU A 196 9.39 13.67 2.67
CA LEU A 196 9.51 12.29 2.24
C LEU A 196 10.18 12.19 0.85
N ALA A 197 9.81 13.05 -0.10
CA ALA A 197 10.48 13.10 -1.41
C ALA A 197 11.96 13.45 -1.30
N GLU A 198 12.32 14.39 -0.42
CA GLU A 198 13.72 14.74 -0.17
C GLU A 198 14.51 13.57 0.45
N LYS A 199 13.91 12.87 1.42
CA LYS A 199 14.50 11.66 2.02
C LYS A 199 14.79 10.58 0.96
N MET A 200 13.87 10.37 0.02
CA MET A 200 14.08 9.44 -1.10
C MET A 200 15.26 9.87 -1.99
N ARG A 201 15.36 11.16 -2.31
CA ARG A 201 16.47 11.70 -3.11
C ARG A 201 17.82 11.56 -2.40
N LEU A 202 17.88 11.87 -1.10
CA LEU A 202 19.10 11.71 -0.29
C LEU A 202 19.57 10.25 -0.19
N ALA A 203 18.65 9.29 -0.29
CA ALA A 203 19.00 7.87 -0.38
C ALA A 203 19.59 7.47 -1.75
N GLY A 204 19.48 8.34 -2.76
CA GLY A 204 19.87 8.08 -4.15
C GLY A 204 18.71 7.61 -5.03
N ILE A 205 17.49 7.53 -4.52
CA ILE A 205 16.32 7.13 -5.32
C ILE A 205 15.86 8.35 -6.12
N SER A 206 16.30 8.41 -7.37
CA SER A 206 16.02 9.53 -8.26
C SER A 206 14.54 9.64 -8.63
N GLN A 207 14.03 10.87 -8.57
CA GLN A 207 12.66 11.20 -8.95
C GLN A 207 12.58 11.50 -10.45
N ARG A 208 11.61 10.89 -11.13
CA ARG A 208 11.28 11.16 -12.53
C ARG A 208 10.17 12.21 -12.62
N ALA A 209 10.57 13.46 -12.85
CA ALA A 209 9.64 14.59 -12.93
C ALA A 209 8.58 14.42 -14.03
N ASP A 210 8.95 13.83 -15.16
CA ASP A 210 8.06 13.49 -16.28
C ASP A 210 6.93 12.53 -15.86
N LEU A 211 7.26 11.51 -15.06
CA LEU A 211 6.28 10.57 -14.52
C LEU A 211 5.37 11.24 -13.48
N ALA A 212 5.93 12.07 -12.61
CA ALA A 212 5.16 12.81 -11.61
C ALA A 212 4.17 13.80 -12.26
N GLU A 213 4.60 14.49 -13.32
CA GLU A 213 3.73 15.37 -14.10
C GLU A 213 2.68 14.57 -14.88
N GLY A 214 3.07 13.50 -15.56
CA GLY A 214 2.15 12.59 -16.24
C GLY A 214 1.06 12.07 -15.31
N TRP A 215 1.45 11.65 -14.10
CA TRP A 215 0.53 11.26 -13.05
C TRP A 215 -0.42 12.39 -12.66
N LYS A 216 0.10 13.60 -12.41
CA LYS A 216 -0.74 14.76 -12.06
C LYS A 216 -1.75 15.09 -13.16
N ARG A 217 -1.34 15.07 -14.42
CA ARG A 217 -2.25 15.29 -15.57
C ARG A 217 -3.33 14.22 -15.64
N GLN A 218 -2.94 12.95 -15.52
CA GLN A 218 -3.87 11.82 -15.56
C GLN A 218 -4.88 11.83 -14.40
N TRP A 219 -4.44 12.21 -13.20
CA TRP A 219 -5.24 12.10 -11.98
C TRP A 219 -6.01 13.37 -11.62
N TYR A 220 -5.41 14.55 -11.79
CA TYR A 220 -5.99 15.85 -11.43
C TYR A 220 -6.53 16.64 -12.63
N GLY A 221 -6.19 16.25 -13.87
CA GLY A 221 -6.70 16.90 -15.08
C GLY A 221 -6.10 18.28 -15.36
N CYS A 222 -4.90 18.55 -14.83
CA CYS A 222 -4.13 19.76 -15.17
C CYS A 222 -3.41 19.62 -16.51
#